data_AF-A0A2N9H6B5-F1
#
_entry.id   AF-A0A2N9H6B5-F1
#
_cell.length_a   1.000
_cell.length_b   1.000
_cell.length_c   1.000
_cell.angle_alpha   90.00
_cell.angle_beta   90.00
_cell.angle_gamma   90.00
#
_symmetry.space_group_name_H-M   'P 1'
#
loop_
_entity.id
_entity.type
_entity.pdbx_description
1 polymer ?
#
loop_
_entity_poly.entity_id
_entity_poly.type
_entity_poly.pdbx_seq_one_letter_code
_entity_poly.pdbx_strand_id
1 'polypeptide(L)'
;MKLKESCIVGCEFLHMRCCAHILNLIVQDGLKDIHESIAKVRNAVRYAKSSPKRFEKFLEAVKDANIQSKSLLSLDVPTRWNSTYLMLEAAEKFERAFDRMVIDDEQYMDYFEEPDENGKKPKGPPRSLD
;
A
#
# COMPACT_ATOMS: atom_id res chain seq x y z
N MET A 1 29.28 7.93 26.42
CA MET A 1 29.33 6.54 26.93
C MET A 1 30.58 5.88 26.36
N LYS A 2 31.63 5.66 27.17
CA LYS A 2 32.88 5.02 26.73
C LYS A 2 32.72 3.49 26.84
N LEU A 3 32.51 2.82 25.71
CA LEU A 3 32.34 1.36 25.59
C LEU A 3 33.68 0.60 25.49
N LYS A 4 34.78 1.14 26.06
CA LYS A 4 36.13 0.71 25.67
C LYS A 4 36.68 -0.51 26.42
N GLU A 5 36.10 -0.93 27.54
CA GLU A 5 36.73 -1.94 28.42
C GLU A 5 35.97 -3.28 28.53
N SER A 6 34.82 -3.43 27.85
CA SER A 6 33.95 -4.61 28.02
C SER A 6 33.61 -5.37 26.73
N CYS A 7 34.34 -5.14 25.63
CA CYS A 7 34.05 -5.77 24.34
C CYS A 7 35.03 -6.92 24.04
N ILE A 8 34.53 -8.15 23.99
CA ILE A 8 35.27 -9.34 23.57
C ILE A 8 35.71 -9.12 22.11
N VAL A 9 37.00 -9.26 21.81
CA VAL A 9 37.63 -8.99 20.49
C VAL A 9 37.38 -7.57 19.95
N GLY A 10 37.55 -6.54 20.78
CA GLY A 10 37.66 -5.14 20.30
C GLY A 10 36.41 -4.59 19.57
N CYS A 11 35.25 -5.25 19.71
CA CYS A 11 34.05 -4.98 18.94
C CYS A 11 34.18 -5.17 17.41
N GLU A 12 35.18 -5.91 16.92
CA GLU A 12 35.40 -6.12 15.47
C GLU A 12 34.20 -6.75 14.75
N PHE A 13 33.32 -7.43 15.49
CA PHE A 13 32.10 -8.07 14.98
C PHE A 13 30.81 -7.56 15.66
N LEU A 14 30.82 -6.38 16.26
CA LEU A 14 29.63 -5.82 16.91
C LEU A 14 28.61 -5.33 15.87
N HIS A 15 27.58 -6.14 15.60
CA HIS A 15 26.47 -5.78 14.71
C HIS A 15 25.20 -5.47 15.51
N MET A 16 24.85 -4.18 15.62
CA MET A 16 23.60 -3.72 16.21
C MET A 16 22.56 -3.45 15.13
N ARG A 17 21.38 -4.07 15.23
CA ARG A 17 20.27 -3.82 14.31
C ARG A 17 19.52 -2.55 14.70
N CYS A 18 19.06 -1.80 13.70
CA CYS A 18 18.21 -0.63 13.90
C CYS A 18 16.82 -1.06 14.42
N CYS A 19 16.32 -0.42 15.48
CA CYS A 19 14.98 -0.70 16.02
C CYS A 19 13.87 -0.50 14.98
N ALA A 20 13.98 0.53 14.13
CA ALA A 20 13.01 0.75 13.06
C ALA A 20 13.01 -0.40 12.03
N HIS A 21 14.17 -1.01 11.78
CA HIS A 21 14.27 -2.19 10.92
C HIS A 21 13.62 -3.41 11.56
N ILE A 22 13.86 -3.64 12.87
CA ILE A 22 13.20 -4.72 13.63
C ILE A 22 11.67 -4.55 13.61
N LEU A 23 11.18 -3.33 13.86
CA LEU A 23 9.75 -3.02 13.79
C LEU A 23 9.17 -3.28 12.40
N ASN A 24 9.89 -2.90 11.33
CA ASN A 24 9.45 -3.21 9.96
C ASN A 24 9.33 -4.72 9.75
N LEU A 25 10.31 -5.52 10.20
CA LEU A 25 10.25 -6.97 10.08
C LEU A 25 9.04 -7.57 10.82
N ILE A 26 8.77 -7.11 12.04
CA ILE A 26 7.62 -7.58 12.84
C ILE A 26 6.30 -7.25 12.13
N VAL A 27 6.15 -6.00 11.66
CA VAL A 27 4.93 -5.58 10.96
C VAL A 27 4.75 -6.36 9.66
N GLN A 28 5.80 -6.49 8.85
CA GLN A 28 5.72 -7.24 7.59
C GLN A 28 5.38 -8.72 7.83
N ASP A 29 5.89 -9.32 8.90
CA ASP A 29 5.54 -10.68 9.29
C ASP A 29 4.06 -10.81 9.70
N GLY A 30 3.56 -9.88 10.52
CA GLY A 30 2.16 -9.86 10.96
C GLY A 30 1.15 -9.57 9.85
N LEU A 31 1.56 -8.94 8.75
CA LEU A 31 0.68 -8.64 7.60
C LEU A 31 0.64 -9.76 6.55
N LYS A 32 1.38 -10.86 6.73
CA LYS A 32 1.47 -11.95 5.74
C LYS A 32 0.12 -12.60 5.45
N ASP A 33 -0.69 -12.84 6.48
CA ASP A 33 -1.95 -13.56 6.35
C ASP A 33 -3.01 -12.77 5.56
N ILE A 34 -2.92 -11.44 5.56
CA ILE A 34 -3.82 -10.53 4.83
C ILE A 34 -3.16 -9.89 3.60
N HIS A 35 -2.00 -10.42 3.17
CA HIS A 35 -1.22 -9.87 2.08
C HIS A 35 -2.02 -9.78 0.76
N GLU A 36 -2.91 -10.74 0.51
CA GLU A 36 -3.78 -10.76 -0.66
C GLU A 36 -4.71 -9.54 -0.71
N SER A 37 -5.44 -9.27 0.38
CA SER A 37 -6.35 -8.13 0.48
C SER A 37 -5.61 -6.80 0.39
N ILE A 38 -4.49 -6.68 1.10
CA ILE A 38 -3.60 -5.50 1.00
C ILE A 38 -3.15 -5.30 -0.45
N ALA A 39 -2.82 -6.37 -1.17
CA ALA A 39 -2.39 -6.27 -2.56
C ALA A 39 -3.49 -5.77 -3.50
N LYS A 40 -4.75 -6.14 -3.28
CA LYS A 40 -5.89 -5.60 -4.05
C LYS A 40 -6.06 -4.10 -3.82
N VAL A 41 -6.07 -3.66 -2.56
CA VAL A 41 -6.15 -2.23 -2.21
C VAL A 41 -4.95 -1.47 -2.80
N ARG A 42 -3.74 -2.01 -2.68
CA ARG A 42 -2.53 -1.44 -3.26
C ARG A 42 -2.64 -1.27 -4.78
N ASN A 43 -3.20 -2.24 -5.50
CA ASN A 43 -3.36 -2.18 -6.95
C ASN A 43 -4.40 -1.13 -7.35
N ALA A 44 -5.51 -1.01 -6.62
CA ALA A 44 -6.48 0.06 -6.84
C ALA A 44 -5.88 1.46 -6.64
N VAL A 45 -5.16 1.65 -5.53
CA VAL A 45 -4.44 2.91 -5.26
C VAL A 45 -3.39 3.18 -6.33
N ARG A 46 -2.65 2.15 -6.77
CA ARG A 46 -1.65 2.28 -7.84
C ARG A 46 -2.30 2.71 -9.14
N TYR A 47 -3.43 2.12 -9.53
CA TYR A 47 -4.16 2.52 -10.73
C TYR A 47 -4.55 3.99 -10.68
N ALA A 48 -5.24 4.41 -9.61
CA ALA A 48 -5.69 5.79 -9.45
C ALA A 48 -4.53 6.79 -9.52
N LYS A 49 -3.35 6.42 -9.02
CA LYS A 49 -2.16 7.29 -9.02
C LYS A 49 -1.25 7.14 -10.24
N SER A 50 -1.53 6.21 -11.16
CA SER A 50 -0.61 5.88 -12.26
C SER A 50 -0.51 6.96 -13.34
N SER A 51 -1.52 7.83 -13.48
CA SER A 51 -1.48 8.98 -14.38
C SER A 51 -2.42 10.10 -13.89
N PRO A 52 -2.19 11.37 -14.30
CA PRO A 52 -3.09 12.47 -13.96
C PRO A 52 -4.53 12.21 -14.40
N LYS A 53 -4.73 11.64 -15.60
CA LYS A 53 -6.05 11.31 -16.15
C LYS A 53 -6.81 10.26 -15.32
N ARG A 54 -6.12 9.21 -14.87
CA ARG A 54 -6.73 8.19 -13.98
C ARG A 54 -7.04 8.78 -12.60
N PHE A 55 -6.21 9.69 -12.13
CA PHE A 55 -6.47 10.39 -10.87
C PHE A 55 -7.67 11.33 -10.97
N GLU A 56 -7.85 12.02 -12.10
CA GLU A 56 -9.04 12.84 -12.38
C GLU A 56 -10.32 11.99 -12.35
N LYS A 57 -10.33 10.84 -13.03
CA LYS A 57 -11.47 9.89 -12.96
C LYS A 57 -11.75 9.40 -11.53
N PHE A 58 -10.71 9.12 -10.76
CA PHE A 58 -10.87 8.80 -9.34
C PHE A 58 -11.53 9.95 -8.57
N LEU A 59 -11.12 11.21 -8.81
CA LEU A 59 -11.74 12.37 -8.18
C LEU A 59 -13.19 12.60 -8.62
N GLU A 60 -13.55 12.26 -9.86
CA GLU A 60 -14.94 12.23 -10.33
C GLU A 60 -15.73 11.19 -9.54
N ALA A 61 -15.23 9.96 -9.42
CA ALA A 61 -15.87 8.91 -8.61
C ALA A 61 -16.04 9.32 -7.13
N VAL A 62 -15.07 10.03 -6.55
CA VAL A 62 -15.15 10.59 -5.18
C VAL A 62 -16.27 11.62 -5.06
N LYS A 63 -16.39 12.54 -6.03
CA LYS A 63 -17.46 13.54 -6.06
C LYS A 63 -18.82 12.87 -6.21
N ASP A 64 -18.93 11.93 -7.13
CA ASP A 64 -20.19 11.27 -7.44
C ASP A 64 -20.66 10.41 -6.26
N ALA A 65 -19.72 9.77 -5.55
CA ALA A 65 -19.97 9.05 -4.30
C ALA A 65 -20.30 9.96 -3.09
N ASN A 66 -20.23 11.28 -3.27
CA ASN A 66 -20.45 12.32 -2.25
C ASN A 66 -19.53 12.16 -1.02
N ILE A 67 -18.26 11.85 -1.26
CA ILE A 67 -17.26 11.66 -0.21
C ILE A 67 -16.64 13.02 0.15
N GLN A 68 -16.68 13.38 1.43
CA GLN A 68 -16.18 14.67 1.94
C GLN A 68 -14.74 14.61 2.47
N SER A 69 -14.11 13.44 2.42
CA SER A 69 -12.74 13.22 2.89
C SER A 69 -11.73 14.02 2.08
N LYS A 70 -10.83 14.74 2.78
CA LYS A 70 -9.67 15.43 2.18
C LYS A 70 -8.39 14.57 2.24
N SER A 71 -8.50 13.31 2.60
CA SER A 71 -7.36 12.41 2.68
C SER A 71 -6.70 12.26 1.31
N LEU A 72 -5.40 12.01 1.29
CA LEU A 72 -4.64 11.81 0.06
C LEU A 72 -4.30 10.33 -0.08
N LEU A 73 -4.62 9.74 -1.23
CA LEU A 73 -4.16 8.40 -1.56
C LEU A 73 -2.63 8.38 -1.57
N SER A 74 -2.05 7.41 -0.87
CA SER A 74 -0.60 7.17 -0.83
C SER A 74 -0.32 5.69 -1.10
N LEU A 75 0.71 5.42 -1.89
CA LEU A 75 1.17 4.04 -2.08
C LEU A 75 2.09 3.68 -0.93
N ASP A 76 1.99 2.45 -0.44
CA ASP A 76 2.86 1.98 0.63
C ASP A 76 4.33 1.82 0.17
N VAL A 77 5.23 1.80 1.15
CA VAL A 77 6.68 1.69 0.96
C VAL A 77 7.17 0.51 1.79
N PRO A 78 7.56 -0.63 1.19
CA PRO A 78 7.83 -1.89 1.90
C PRO A 78 8.87 -1.81 3.03
N THR A 79 9.77 -0.82 2.97
CA THR A 79 10.82 -0.59 3.98
C THR A 79 10.40 0.31 5.13
N ARG A 80 9.17 0.88 5.09
CA ARG A 80 8.64 1.79 6.10
C ARG A 80 7.44 1.16 6.81
N TRP A 81 7.62 0.85 8.09
CA TRP A 81 6.70 0.05 8.90
C TRP A 81 5.25 0.56 8.94
N ASN A 82 5.02 1.87 8.89
CA ASN A 82 3.68 2.46 8.98
C ASN A 82 3.04 2.76 7.62
N SER A 83 3.75 2.56 6.52
CA SER A 83 3.27 3.03 5.20
C SER A 83 2.05 2.26 4.70
N THR A 84 2.00 0.94 4.94
CA THR A 84 0.84 0.12 4.58
C THR A 84 -0.39 0.54 5.37
N TYR A 85 -0.25 0.80 6.68
CA TYR A 85 -1.34 1.35 7.50
C TYR A 85 -1.87 2.67 6.92
N LEU A 86 -0.99 3.61 6.58
CA LEU A 86 -1.38 4.91 6.02
C LEU A 86 -2.08 4.80 4.66
N MET A 87 -1.65 3.85 3.81
CA MET A 87 -2.33 3.55 2.55
C MET A 87 -3.74 3.03 2.81
N LEU A 88 -3.90 2.06 3.71
CA LEU A 88 -5.19 1.45 4.03
C LEU A 88 -6.14 2.46 4.69
N GLU A 89 -5.67 3.21 5.68
CA GLU A 89 -6.47 4.25 6.36
C GLU A 89 -6.95 5.35 5.41
N ALA A 90 -6.16 5.68 4.38
CA ALA A 90 -6.59 6.59 3.33
C ALA A 90 -7.59 5.93 2.38
N ALA A 91 -7.30 4.71 1.91
CA ALA A 91 -8.10 3.99 0.92
C ALA A 91 -9.50 3.64 1.44
N GLU A 92 -9.64 3.27 2.72
CA GLU A 92 -10.92 2.99 3.38
C GLU A 92 -11.90 4.16 3.24
N LYS A 93 -11.41 5.40 3.42
CA LYS A 93 -12.22 6.62 3.28
C LYS A 93 -12.77 6.82 1.86
N PHE A 94 -12.23 6.11 0.89
CA PHE A 94 -12.56 6.17 -0.53
C PHE A 94 -13.12 4.86 -1.09
N GLU A 95 -13.50 3.90 -0.25
CA GLU A 95 -14.07 2.60 -0.66
C GLU A 95 -15.17 2.77 -1.73
N ARG A 96 -16.17 3.60 -1.44
CA ARG A 96 -17.29 3.87 -2.37
C ARG A 96 -16.87 4.51 -3.69
N ALA A 97 -15.72 5.19 -3.74
CA ALA A 97 -15.21 5.72 -5.00
C ALA A 97 -14.57 4.59 -5.84
N PHE A 98 -13.84 3.66 -5.21
CA PHE A 98 -13.32 2.48 -5.90
C PHE A 98 -14.46 1.58 -6.41
N ASP A 99 -15.55 1.43 -5.65
CA ASP A 99 -16.75 0.71 -6.11
C ASP A 99 -17.35 1.34 -7.36
N ARG A 100 -17.40 2.68 -7.43
CA ARG A 100 -17.89 3.38 -8.63
C ARG A 100 -16.96 3.20 -9.81
N MET A 101 -15.64 3.24 -9.60
CA MET A 101 -14.69 3.01 -10.69
C MET A 101 -14.88 1.65 -11.36
N VAL A 102 -15.32 0.62 -10.63
CA VAL A 102 -15.66 -0.70 -11.21
C VAL A 102 -16.82 -0.60 -12.22
N ILE A 103 -17.77 0.30 -11.98
CA ILE A 103 -18.98 0.46 -12.79
C ILE A 103 -18.74 1.45 -13.94
N ASP A 104 -18.06 2.56 -13.64
CA ASP A 104 -18.01 3.75 -14.48
C ASP A 104 -16.76 3.82 -15.38
N ASP A 105 -15.69 3.06 -15.06
CA ASP A 105 -14.42 3.09 -15.79
C ASP A 105 -14.02 1.70 -16.33
N GLU A 106 -14.34 1.42 -17.59
CA GLU A 106 -13.93 0.19 -18.28
C GLU A 106 -12.41 -0.04 -18.18
N GLN A 107 -11.61 1.03 -18.32
CA GLN A 107 -10.14 0.93 -18.24
C GLN A 107 -9.64 0.55 -16.84
N TYR A 108 -10.46 0.72 -15.80
CA TYR A 108 -10.12 0.29 -14.45
C TYR A 108 -10.26 -1.22 -14.33
N MET A 109 -11.31 -1.80 -14.91
CA MET A 109 -11.50 -3.25 -14.94
C MET A 109 -10.47 -3.94 -15.84
N ASP A 110 -10.21 -3.38 -17.03
CA ASP A 110 -9.19 -3.90 -17.96
C ASP A 110 -7.81 -4.02 -17.29
N TYR A 111 -7.45 -3.05 -16.44
CA TYR A 111 -6.17 -3.07 -15.72
C TYR A 111 -5.98 -4.31 -14.85
N PHE A 112 -7.04 -4.88 -14.28
CA PHE A 112 -6.94 -6.11 -13.49
C PHE A 112 -6.94 -7.38 -14.35
N GLU A 113 -7.28 -7.26 -15.63
CA GLU A 113 -7.25 -8.37 -16.58
C GLU A 113 -5.94 -8.43 -17.38
N GLU A 114 -5.28 -7.29 -17.57
CA GLU A 114 -4.01 -7.15 -18.25
C GLU A 114 -2.85 -7.76 -17.43
N PRO A 115 -2.12 -8.76 -17.98
CA PRO A 115 -0.94 -9.29 -17.32
C PRO A 115 0.20 -8.26 -17.34
N ASP A 116 0.97 -8.24 -16.25
CA ASP A 116 2.21 -7.47 -16.15
C ASP A 116 3.32 -8.05 -17.06
N GLU A 117 4.48 -7.41 -17.04
CA GLU A 117 5.69 -7.84 -17.76
C GLU A 117 6.13 -9.27 -17.43
N ASN A 118 5.69 -9.83 -16.30
CA ASN A 118 5.98 -11.18 -15.84
C ASN A 118 4.81 -12.15 -16.13
N GLY A 119 3.79 -11.73 -16.88
CA GLY A 119 2.60 -12.53 -17.17
C GLY A 119 1.60 -12.64 -16.02
N LYS A 120 1.77 -11.86 -14.94
CA LYS A 120 0.90 -11.91 -13.75
C LYS A 120 -0.14 -10.80 -13.79
N LYS A 121 -1.40 -11.16 -13.61
CA LYS A 121 -2.48 -10.18 -13.50
C LYS A 121 -2.46 -9.48 -12.14
N PRO A 122 -2.70 -8.16 -12.07
CA PRO A 122 -2.95 -7.49 -10.80
C PRO A 122 -4.09 -8.17 -10.05
N LYS A 123 -3.90 -8.42 -8.75
CA LYS A 123 -4.98 -8.90 -7.89
C LYS A 123 -6.11 -7.88 -7.92
N GLY A 124 -7.31 -8.40 -8.19
CA GLY A 124 -8.50 -7.66 -8.62
C GLY A 124 -8.89 -6.48 -7.74
N PRO A 125 -9.87 -5.68 -8.20
CA PRO A 125 -10.29 -4.54 -7.42
C PRO A 125 -10.72 -4.99 -6.01
N PRO A 126 -10.42 -4.18 -4.99
CA PRO A 126 -10.79 -4.48 -3.61
C PRO A 126 -12.31 -4.57 -3.50
N ARG A 127 -12.79 -5.49 -2.66
CA ARG A 127 -14.20 -5.65 -2.30
C ARG A 127 -14.39 -5.23 -0.84
N SER A 128 -15.62 -5.07 -0.40
CA SER A 128 -15.96 -4.70 0.98
C SER A 128 -15.46 -5.66 2.09
N LEU A 129 -14.90 -6.82 1.73
CA LEU A 129 -14.30 -7.79 2.65
C LEU A 129 -12.76 -7.76 2.66
N ASP A 130 -12.15 -6.89 1.84
CA ASP A 130 -10.69 -6.74 1.70
C ASP A 130 -10.12 -5.65 2.60
#